data_AF-A0A2E0ZUM5-F1
#
_entry.id   AF-A0A2E0ZUM5-F1
#
_cell.length_a   1.000
_cell.length_b   1.000
_cell.length_c   1.000
_cell.angle_alpha   90.00
_cell.angle_beta   90.00
_cell.angle_gamma   90.00
#
_symmetry.space_group_name_H-M   'P 1'
#
loop_
_entity.id
_entity.type
_entity.pdbx_description
1 polymer ?
#
loop_
_entity_poly.entity_id
_entity_poly.type
_entity_poly.pdbx_seq_one_letter_code
_entity_poly.pdbx_strand_id
1 'polypeptide(L)'
;MGQPITVVEKPSSREGIVRYEINRSLTGMGHERYAAGDEVTGDAPADELARRLFALGGIAGVHVNANMVTVELVDHGTEGIVDVIADLHLYYVEGVDVPTEEDFATEAE
;
A
#
# COMPACT_ATOMS: atom_id res chain seq x y z
N MET A 1 11.76 5.02 13.21
CA MET A 1 10.99 3.88 12.67
C MET A 1 9.87 4.41 11.80
N GLY A 2 9.64 3.85 10.61
CA GLY A 2 8.49 4.22 9.78
C GLY A 2 7.19 3.93 10.53
N GLN A 3 6.26 4.89 10.56
CA GLN A 3 4.97 4.67 11.20
C GLN A 3 4.13 3.70 10.35
N PRO A 4 3.56 2.63 10.94
CA PRO A 4 2.73 1.69 10.21
C PRO A 4 1.46 2.37 9.67
N ILE A 5 1.04 1.95 8.48
CA ILE A 5 -0.20 2.41 7.87
C ILE A 5 -1.35 1.59 8.46
N THR A 6 -2.33 2.27 9.05
CA THR A 6 -3.60 1.62 9.43
C THR A 6 -4.44 1.45 8.18
N VAL A 7 -4.98 0.26 7.95
CA VAL A 7 -5.82 -0.07 6.80
C VAL A 7 -7.21 -0.47 7.27
N VAL A 8 -8.24 0.13 6.69
CA VAL A 8 -9.64 -0.20 6.95
C VAL A 8 -10.31 -0.59 5.64
N GLU A 9 -10.73 -1.85 5.53
CA GLU A 9 -11.55 -2.30 4.42
C GLU A 9 -12.95 -1.66 4.50
N LYS A 10 -13.42 -1.13 3.38
CA LYS A 10 -14.73 -0.52 3.23
C LYS A 10 -15.60 -1.40 2.32
N PRO A 11 -16.87 -1.61 2.70
CA PRO A 11 -17.78 -2.37 1.87
C PRO A 11 -17.99 -1.68 0.51
N SER A 12 -18.03 -2.49 -0.54
CA SER A 12 -18.41 -2.09 -1.89
C SER A 12 -19.68 -2.82 -2.29
N SER A 13 -20.60 -2.12 -2.96
CA SER A 13 -21.81 -2.73 -3.54
C SER A 13 -21.57 -3.37 -4.90
N ARG A 14 -20.34 -3.26 -5.43
CA ARG A 14 -19.93 -3.84 -6.72
C ARG A 14 -19.08 -5.06 -6.45
N GLU A 15 -19.52 -6.20 -6.97
CA GLU A 15 -18.74 -7.44 -6.98
C GLU A 15 -17.40 -7.22 -7.67
N GLY A 16 -16.34 -7.86 -7.15
CA GLY A 16 -14.98 -7.71 -7.65
C GLY A 16 -14.33 -6.36 -7.34
N ILE A 17 -14.97 -5.43 -6.62
CA ILE A 17 -14.33 -4.17 -6.22
C ILE A 17 -14.24 -4.09 -4.72
N VAL A 18 -13.06 -3.85 -4.18
CA VAL A 18 -12.83 -3.64 -2.74
C VAL A 18 -12.12 -2.31 -2.52
N ARG A 19 -12.45 -1.62 -1.42
CA ARG A 19 -11.89 -0.32 -1.10
C ARG A 19 -11.21 -0.37 0.26
N TYR A 20 -10.08 0.31 0.36
CA TYR A 20 -9.30 0.42 1.57
C TYR A 20 -9.06 1.89 1.85
N GLU A 21 -9.46 2.33 3.05
CA GLU A 21 -9.10 3.64 3.57
C GLU A 21 -7.90 3.49 4.47
N ILE A 22 -6.90 4.35 4.27
CA ILE A 22 -5.69 4.37 5.09
C ILE A 22 -5.49 5.71 5.80
N ASN A 23 -4.64 5.73 6.83
CA ASN A 23 -4.30 6.93 7.59
C ASN A 23 -3.22 7.80 6.92
N ARG A 24 -2.97 7.63 5.62
CA ARG A 24 -1.94 8.37 4.86
C ARG A 24 -2.40 8.68 3.43
N SER A 25 -2.08 9.86 2.93
CA SER A 25 -2.27 10.18 1.51
C SER A 25 -1.11 9.63 0.69
N LEU A 26 -1.39 8.80 -0.31
CA LEU A 26 -0.39 8.26 -1.26
C LEU A 26 -0.24 9.11 -2.51
N THR A 27 -1.26 9.90 -2.83
CA THR A 27 -1.25 10.82 -3.97
C THR A 27 -1.49 12.26 -3.49
N GLY A 28 -1.10 13.23 -4.34
CA GLY A 28 -1.42 14.64 -4.15
C GLY A 28 -2.85 14.96 -4.58
N MET A 29 -3.02 15.90 -5.51
CA MET A 29 -4.36 16.27 -6.04
C MET A 29 -4.85 15.33 -7.16
N GLY A 30 -4.06 14.33 -7.54
CA GLY A 30 -4.31 13.46 -8.68
C GLY A 30 -4.89 12.09 -8.33
N HIS A 31 -5.47 11.46 -9.35
CA HIS A 31 -5.88 10.07 -9.33
C HIS A 31 -4.84 9.23 -10.08
N GLU A 32 -4.30 8.21 -9.44
CA GLU A 32 -3.42 7.24 -10.09
C GLU A 32 -4.19 5.98 -10.44
N ARG A 33 -4.11 5.53 -11.70
CA ARG A 33 -4.81 4.34 -12.19
C ARG A 33 -3.81 3.42 -12.85
N TYR A 34 -3.86 2.16 -12.46
CA TYR A 34 -3.00 1.11 -12.97
C TYR A 34 -3.87 -0.06 -13.42
N ALA A 35 -3.50 -0.68 -14.54
CA ALA A 35 -4.13 -1.90 -15.03
C ALA A 35 -3.10 -3.03 -15.04
N ALA A 36 -3.57 -4.25 -14.78
CA ALA A 36 -2.71 -5.42 -14.84
C ALA A 36 -2.19 -5.62 -16.27
N GLY A 37 -0.89 -5.87 -16.39
CA GLY A 37 -0.21 -6.05 -17.68
C GLY A 37 0.42 -4.77 -18.25
N ASP A 38 0.05 -3.59 -17.75
CA ASP A 38 0.74 -2.35 -18.08
C ASP A 38 2.01 -2.20 -17.24
N GLU A 39 3.06 -1.64 -17.85
CA GLU A 39 4.30 -1.34 -17.14
C GLU A 39 4.11 -0.12 -16.22
N VAL A 40 4.45 -0.29 -14.94
CA VAL A 40 4.42 0.79 -13.94
C VAL A 40 5.84 1.34 -13.78
N THR A 41 6.14 2.48 -14.42
CA THR A 41 7.51 3.02 -14.54
C THR A 41 7.88 4.06 -13.48
N GLY A 42 6.92 4.54 -12.67
CA GLY A 42 7.16 5.57 -11.66
C GLY A 42 7.70 5.02 -10.34
N ASP A 43 8.20 5.92 -9.49
CA ASP A 43 8.78 5.62 -8.17
C ASP A 43 7.97 6.23 -7.01
N ALA A 44 6.77 6.75 -7.28
CA ALA A 44 5.90 7.27 -6.22
C ALA A 44 5.38 6.10 -5.35
N PRO A 45 4.94 6.36 -4.10
CA PRO A 45 4.37 5.32 -3.25
C PRO A 45 3.20 4.57 -3.89
N ALA A 46 2.39 5.25 -4.70
CA ALA A 46 1.29 4.62 -5.44
C ALA A 46 1.78 3.65 -6.53
N ASP A 47 2.90 3.96 -7.20
CA ASP A 47 3.50 3.11 -8.22
C ASP A 47 4.02 1.80 -7.61
N GLU A 48 4.75 1.91 -6.52
CA GLU A 48 5.27 0.77 -5.77
C GLU A 48 4.14 -0.08 -5.20
N LEU A 49 3.10 0.55 -4.64
CA LEU A 49 1.92 -0.15 -4.14
C LEU A 49 1.24 -0.95 -5.26
N ALA A 50 1.04 -0.34 -6.43
CA ALA A 50 0.43 -1.01 -7.57
C ALA A 50 1.24 -2.24 -8.00
N ARG A 51 2.57 -2.11 -8.11
CA ARG A 51 3.48 -3.23 -8.43
C ARG A 51 3.35 -4.39 -7.42
N ARG A 52 3.35 -4.09 -6.12
CA ARG A 52 3.21 -5.11 -5.07
C ARG A 52 1.85 -5.79 -5.09
N LEU A 53 0.77 -5.03 -5.32
CA LEU A 53 -0.57 -5.60 -5.41
C LEU A 53 -0.67 -6.53 -6.62
N PHE A 54 -0.23 -6.11 -7.81
CA PHE A 54 -0.26 -6.98 -8.99
C PHE A 54 0.57 -8.26 -8.83
N ALA A 55 1.63 -8.24 -8.02
CA ALA A 55 2.43 -9.43 -7.71
C ALA A 55 1.64 -10.52 -6.93
N LEU A 56 0.54 -10.17 -6.25
CA LEU A 56 -0.36 -11.16 -5.63
C LEU A 56 -1.10 -12.01 -6.68
N GLY A 57 -1.27 -11.49 -7.91
CA GLY A 57 -2.08 -12.10 -8.95
C GLY A 57 -3.58 -11.88 -8.77
N GLY A 58 -4.35 -12.14 -9.83
CA GLY A 58 -5.83 -12.07 -9.81
C GLY A 58 -6.44 -10.68 -9.54
N ILE A 59 -5.65 -9.62 -9.63
CA ILE A 59 -6.07 -8.21 -9.59
C ILE A 59 -6.06 -7.66 -11.01
N ALA A 60 -7.16 -7.06 -11.47
CA ALA A 60 -7.27 -6.40 -12.78
C ALA A 60 -6.82 -4.94 -12.76
N GLY A 61 -7.05 -4.24 -11.65
CA GLY A 61 -6.81 -2.80 -11.59
C GLY A 61 -6.65 -2.27 -10.18
N VAL A 62 -5.87 -1.19 -10.08
CA VAL A 62 -5.66 -0.44 -8.85
C VAL A 62 -5.92 1.03 -9.13
N HIS A 63 -6.77 1.66 -8.31
CA HIS A 63 -7.02 3.09 -8.35
C HIS A 63 -6.70 3.70 -6.99
N VAL A 64 -5.82 4.70 -6.98
CA VAL A 64 -5.41 5.41 -5.76
C VAL A 64 -5.84 6.87 -5.86
N ASN A 65 -6.50 7.34 -4.81
CA ASN A 65 -6.88 8.74 -4.65
C ASN A 65 -6.71 9.15 -3.20
N ALA A 66 -5.76 10.06 -2.93
CA ALA A 66 -5.39 10.48 -1.60
C ALA A 66 -5.11 9.27 -0.69
N ASN A 67 -5.99 9.03 0.28
CA ASN A 67 -5.88 7.95 1.26
C ASN A 67 -6.82 6.76 0.96
N MET A 68 -7.42 6.72 -0.22
CA MET A 68 -8.31 5.65 -0.66
C MET A 68 -7.63 4.81 -1.74
N VAL A 69 -7.56 3.50 -1.52
CA VAL A 69 -7.08 2.50 -2.48
C VAL A 69 -8.28 1.65 -2.89
N THR A 70 -8.57 1.60 -4.19
CA THR A 70 -9.60 0.74 -4.76
C THR A 70 -8.92 -0.34 -5.58
N VAL A 71 -9.27 -1.59 -5.30
CA VAL A 71 -8.74 -2.77 -5.98
C VAL A 71 -9.86 -3.47 -6.74
N GLU A 72 -9.62 -3.76 -8.00
CA GLU A 72 -10.49 -4.57 -8.85
C GLU A 72 -9.93 -6.00 -8.92
N LEU A 73 -10.68 -6.95 -8.37
CA LEU A 73 -10.38 -8.37 -8.27
C LEU A 73 -11.04 -9.12 -9.44
N VAL A 74 -10.32 -10.08 -10.01
CA VAL A 74 -10.84 -11.02 -11.01
C VAL A 74 -11.08 -12.38 -10.37
N ASP A 75 -10.00 -13.00 -9.92
CA ASP A 75 -9.99 -14.34 -9.32
C ASP A 75 -9.24 -14.38 -7.97
N HIS A 76 -8.88 -13.21 -7.42
CA HIS A 76 -8.21 -13.08 -6.12
C HIS A 76 -9.21 -12.71 -5.02
N GLY A 77 -8.99 -13.22 -3.80
CA GLY A 77 -9.71 -12.77 -2.61
C GLY A 77 -9.16 -11.44 -2.08
N THR A 78 -9.51 -11.09 -0.84
CA THR A 78 -8.89 -9.94 -0.15
C THR A 78 -7.63 -10.30 0.62
N GLU A 79 -7.23 -11.56 0.58
CA GLU A 79 -6.09 -12.12 1.30
C GLU A 79 -4.78 -11.42 0.88
N GLY A 80 -3.98 -11.01 1.87
CA GLY A 80 -2.68 -10.35 1.69
C GLY A 80 -2.72 -8.89 1.23
N ILE A 81 -3.87 -8.37 0.77
CA ILE A 81 -3.99 -6.97 0.30
C ILE A 81 -3.74 -5.98 1.43
N VAL A 82 -4.31 -6.26 2.62
CA VAL A 82 -4.14 -5.42 3.81
C VAL A 82 -2.68 -5.33 4.22
N ASP A 83 -1.97 -6.47 4.23
CA ASP A 83 -0.56 -6.53 4.62
C ASP A 83 0.32 -5.75 3.62
N VAL A 84 0.10 -5.94 2.32
CA VAL A 84 0.82 -5.19 1.28
C VAL A 84 0.64 -3.68 1.41
N ILE A 85 -0.58 -3.21 1.72
CA ILE A 85 -0.84 -1.77 1.94
C ILE A 85 -0.19 -1.29 3.24
N ALA A 86 -0.30 -2.06 4.33
CA ALA A 86 0.25 -1.70 5.64
C ALA A 86 1.79 -1.57 5.59
N ASP A 87 2.43 -2.42 4.80
CA ASP A 87 3.88 -2.55 4.70
C ASP A 87 4.52 -1.55 3.71
N LEU A 88 3.73 -0.75 2.99
CA LEU A 88 4.23 0.16 1.95
C LEU A 88 5.33 1.12 2.44
N HIS A 89 5.26 1.53 3.71
CA HIS A 89 6.24 2.43 4.34
C HIS A 89 7.01 1.79 5.49
N LEU A 90 6.93 0.46 5.64
CA LEU A 90 7.81 -0.25 6.54
C LEU A 90 9.16 -0.44 5.85
N TYR A 91 10.19 0.21 6.40
CA TYR A 91 11.57 -0.04 6.02
C TYR A 91 12.07 -1.25 6.80
N TYR A 92 11.90 -2.45 6.24
CA TYR A 92 12.74 -3.59 6.63
C TYR A 92 13.77 -3.80 5.54
N VAL A 93 15.02 -3.40 5.81
CA VAL A 93 16.16 -3.79 4.99
C VAL A 93 16.73 -5.04 5.64
N GLU A 94 16.67 -6.18 4.96
CA GLU A 94 17.28 -7.42 5.44
C GLU A 94 18.77 -7.15 5.75
N GLY A 95 19.20 -7.39 6.99
CA GLY A 95 20.56 -7.10 7.46
C GLY A 95 20.77 -5.71 8.08
N VAL A 96 19.74 -4.88 8.24
CA VAL A 96 19.78 -3.66 9.05
C VAL A 96 19.11 -3.95 10.39
N ASP A 97 19.88 -3.89 11.47
CA ASP A 97 19.37 -4.09 12.82
C ASP A 97 18.27 -3.09 13.16
N VAL A 98 17.18 -3.59 13.76
CA VAL A 98 16.10 -2.76 14.26
C VAL A 98 16.65 -1.91 15.40
N PRO A 99 16.60 -0.56 15.32
CA PRO A 99 17.09 0.29 16.40
C PRO A 99 16.29 0.00 17.67
N THR A 100 17.03 -0.20 18.76
CA THR A 100 16.52 -0.52 20.10
C THR A 100 16.14 0.77 20.84
N GLU A 101 15.43 0.64 21.96
CA GLU A 101 15.07 1.79 22.82
C GLU A 101 16.30 2.60 23.27
N GLU A 102 17.45 1.95 23.41
CA GLU A 102 18.74 2.56 23.78
C GLU A 102 19.29 3.48 22.67
N ASP A 103 19.06 3.14 21.40
CA ASP A 103 19.48 3.95 20.25
C ASP A 103 18.72 5.29 20.15
N PHE A 104 17.52 5.36 20.73
CA PHE A 104 16.70 6.58 20.80
C PHE A 104 16.93 7.40 22.08
N ALA A 105 17.69 6.88 23.05
CA ALA A 105 17.85 7.49 24.37
C ALA A 105 18.95 8.57 24.44
N THR A 106 19.59 8.94 23.33
CA THR A 106 20.58 10.02 23.27
C THR A 106 20.13 11.09 22.30
N GLU A 107 19.48 12.13 22.81
CA GLU A 107 19.55 13.54 22.37
C GLU A 107 18.75 14.38 23.39
N ALA A 108 19.33 14.58 24.57
CA ALA A 108 18.88 15.61 25.51
C ALA A 108 20.11 16.17 26.23
N GLU A 109 20.76 17.16 25.61
CA GLU A 109 21.62 18.12 26.31
C GLU A 109 20.92 19.48 26.36
#